data_AF-A0A182EY33-F1
#
_entry.id   AF-A0A182EY33-F1
#
_cell.length_a   1.000
_cell.length_b   1.000
_cell.length_c   1.000
_cell.angle_alpha   90.00
_cell.angle_beta   90.00
_cell.angle_gamma   90.00
#
_symmetry.space_group_name_H-M   'P 1'
#
loop_
_entity.id
_entity.type
_entity.pdbx_description
1 polymer ?
#
loop_
_entity_poly.entity_id
_entity_poly.type
_entity_poly.pdbx_seq_one_letter_code
_entity_poly.pdbx_strand_id
1 'polypeptide(L)'
;MDTKDIADGKILNSKMRTVALTAEDCFEIGRAAYDQYDYYHTIMWMQEARERVEKEAGPMVIVEDILEYLAFSRYEQGTLKRALLLTDELYRINPDHPRAKDNIKEYENLLEDNGVQPIDMRRYIPPINIVRDKNDLDEGIGLIYEALCRQEVPV
;
A
#
# COMPACT_ATOMS: atom_id res chain seq x y z
N MET A 1 -13.89 -8.35 -5.27
CA MET A 1 -13.70 -7.22 -6.23
C MET A 1 -12.30 -6.63 -6.09
N ASP A 2 -11.56 -6.49 -7.18
CA ASP A 2 -10.18 -6.01 -7.19
C ASP A 2 -10.11 -4.47 -7.25
N THR A 3 -9.12 -3.86 -6.59
CA THR A 3 -8.89 -2.40 -6.59
C THR A 3 -8.75 -1.88 -8.02
N LYS A 4 -8.04 -2.64 -8.86
CA LYS A 4 -7.86 -2.33 -10.28
C LYS A 4 -9.17 -2.30 -11.06
N ASP A 5 -10.08 -3.23 -10.79
CA ASP A 5 -11.39 -3.25 -11.45
C ASP A 5 -12.21 -2.02 -11.07
N ILE A 6 -12.21 -1.63 -9.79
CA ILE A 6 -12.87 -0.39 -9.34
C ILE A 6 -12.25 0.81 -10.04
N ALA A 7 -10.93 0.87 -10.06
CA ALA A 7 -10.19 1.97 -10.63
C ALA A 7 -10.40 2.05 -12.16
N ASP A 8 -10.61 0.93 -12.86
CA ASP A 8 -10.97 0.86 -14.29
C ASP A 8 -12.46 1.18 -14.56
N GLY A 9 -13.24 1.48 -13.52
CA GLY A 9 -14.67 1.74 -13.59
C GLY A 9 -15.51 0.49 -13.86
N LYS A 10 -15.00 -0.71 -13.56
CA LYS A 10 -15.70 -1.99 -13.69
C LYS A 10 -16.36 -2.34 -12.35
N ILE A 11 -17.68 -2.24 -12.30
CA ILE A 11 -18.45 -2.55 -11.07
C ILE A 11 -19.13 -3.91 -11.22
N LEU A 12 -18.54 -4.96 -10.63
CA LEU A 12 -19.07 -6.32 -10.61
C LEU A 12 -19.50 -6.79 -12.02
N ASN A 13 -20.72 -7.33 -12.10
CA ASN A 13 -21.37 -7.82 -13.32
C ASN A 13 -22.13 -6.71 -14.07
N SER A 14 -21.95 -5.43 -13.69
CA SER A 14 -22.58 -4.32 -14.38
C SER A 14 -22.06 -4.23 -15.81
N LYS A 15 -22.98 -4.12 -16.77
CA LYS A 15 -22.63 -3.80 -18.16
C LYS A 15 -22.25 -2.32 -18.35
N MET A 16 -22.55 -1.48 -17.36
CA MET A 16 -22.19 -0.07 -17.37
C MET A 16 -20.78 0.09 -16.78
N ARG A 17 -19.90 0.77 -17.52
CA ARG A 17 -18.61 1.23 -17.00
C ARG A 17 -18.75 2.65 -16.49
N THR A 18 -18.20 2.92 -15.31
CA THR A 18 -18.02 4.29 -14.82
C THR A 18 -16.75 4.89 -15.42
N VAL A 19 -16.54 6.18 -15.16
CA VAL A 19 -15.28 6.84 -15.51
C VAL A 19 -14.14 6.13 -14.76
N ALA A 20 -13.05 5.85 -15.45
CA ALA A 20 -11.86 5.31 -14.83
C ALA A 20 -11.22 6.38 -13.95
N LEU A 21 -10.78 5.99 -12.77
CA LEU A 21 -10.03 6.87 -11.87
C LEU A 21 -8.68 7.25 -12.52
N THR A 22 -8.08 8.34 -12.10
CA THR A 22 -6.69 8.72 -12.43
C THR A 22 -5.70 8.18 -11.39
N ALA A 23 -4.40 8.39 -11.58
CA ALA A 23 -3.41 8.13 -10.53
C ALA A 23 -3.67 8.98 -9.29
N GLU A 24 -4.05 10.25 -9.47
CA GLU A 24 -4.35 11.20 -8.38
C GLU A 24 -5.60 10.77 -7.59
N ASP A 25 -6.66 10.33 -8.26
CA ASP A 25 -7.85 9.80 -7.59
C ASP A 25 -7.50 8.58 -6.72
N CYS A 26 -6.70 7.64 -7.24
CA CYS A 26 -6.24 6.48 -6.49
C CYS A 26 -5.36 6.88 -5.29
N PHE A 27 -4.49 7.87 -5.46
CA PHE A 27 -3.66 8.41 -4.40
C PHE A 27 -4.50 9.01 -3.27
N GLU A 28 -5.48 9.86 -3.59
CA GLU A 28 -6.35 10.48 -2.58
C GLU A 28 -7.21 9.46 -1.83
N ILE A 29 -7.70 8.40 -2.51
CA ILE A 29 -8.40 7.30 -1.83
C ILE A 29 -7.44 6.56 -0.88
N GLY A 30 -6.22 6.26 -1.32
CA GLY A 30 -5.21 5.62 -0.47
C GLY A 30 -4.83 6.48 0.73
N ARG A 31 -4.71 7.79 0.55
CA ARG A 31 -4.44 8.75 1.62
C ARG A 31 -5.58 8.83 2.62
N ALA A 32 -6.83 8.84 2.15
CA ALA A 32 -7.99 8.79 3.03
C ALA A 32 -8.02 7.51 3.87
N ALA A 33 -7.64 6.35 3.31
CA ALA A 33 -7.49 5.11 4.06
C ALA A 33 -6.36 5.20 5.11
N TYR A 34 -5.24 5.81 4.74
CA TYR A 34 -4.10 6.02 5.64
C TYR A 34 -4.47 6.86 6.86
N ASP A 35 -5.22 7.95 6.66
CA ASP A 35 -5.68 8.82 7.74
C ASP A 35 -6.64 8.10 8.72
N GLN A 36 -7.24 6.97 8.30
CA GLN A 36 -8.06 6.09 9.12
C GLN A 36 -7.27 4.89 9.69
N TYR A 37 -5.95 4.88 9.56
CA TYR A 37 -5.09 3.76 9.97
C TYR A 37 -5.39 2.44 9.22
N ASP A 38 -6.09 2.50 8.08
CA ASP A 38 -6.39 1.34 7.25
C ASP A 38 -5.24 1.08 6.26
N TYR A 39 -4.13 0.59 6.80
CA TYR A 39 -2.92 0.32 6.02
C TYR A 39 -3.12 -0.77 4.96
N TYR A 40 -4.10 -1.66 5.16
CA TYR A 40 -4.49 -2.67 4.17
C TYR A 40 -5.01 -2.00 2.89
N HIS A 41 -5.97 -1.09 3.01
CA HIS A 41 -6.50 -0.36 1.85
C HIS A 41 -5.54 0.69 1.33
N THR A 42 -4.75 1.35 2.19
CA THR A 42 -3.69 2.27 1.74
C THR A 42 -2.73 1.59 0.79
N ILE A 43 -2.24 0.41 1.14
CA ILE A 43 -1.29 -0.33 0.30
C ILE A 43 -1.89 -0.65 -1.06
N MET A 44 -3.14 -1.15 -1.09
CA MET A 44 -3.78 -1.52 -2.35
C MET A 44 -3.98 -0.30 -3.26
N TRP A 45 -4.48 0.81 -2.71
CA TRP A 45 -4.74 2.01 -3.49
C TRP A 45 -3.46 2.73 -3.93
N MET A 46 -2.44 2.78 -3.08
CA MET A 46 -1.14 3.36 -3.45
C MET A 46 -0.40 2.51 -4.49
N GLN A 47 -0.57 1.18 -4.49
CA GLN A 47 -0.04 0.33 -5.56
C GLN A 47 -0.72 0.61 -6.90
N GLU A 48 -2.04 0.76 -6.92
CA GLU A 48 -2.77 1.12 -8.15
C GLU A 48 -2.39 2.54 -8.62
N ALA A 49 -2.26 3.51 -7.70
CA ALA A 49 -1.78 4.85 -8.00
C ALA A 49 -0.38 4.81 -8.64
N ARG A 50 0.53 3.98 -8.12
CA ARG A 50 1.87 3.77 -8.68
C ARG A 50 1.83 3.19 -10.10
N GLU A 51 1.02 2.18 -10.34
CA GLU A 51 0.88 1.58 -11.68
C GLU A 51 0.34 2.59 -12.71
N ARG A 52 -0.44 3.57 -12.26
CA ARG A 52 -1.07 4.57 -13.11
C ARG A 52 -0.19 5.77 -13.35
N VAL A 53 0.50 6.29 -12.33
CA VAL A 53 1.39 7.44 -12.48
C VAL A 53 2.49 7.16 -13.50
N GLU A 54 2.98 5.91 -13.57
CA GLU A 54 3.93 5.44 -14.58
C GLU A 54 3.35 5.50 -16.01
N LYS A 55 2.06 5.20 -16.19
CA LYS A 55 1.36 5.22 -17.48
C LYS A 55 0.91 6.62 -17.90
N GLU A 56 0.52 7.44 -16.94
CA GLU A 56 0.03 8.81 -17.11
C GLU A 56 1.16 9.81 -17.28
N ALA A 57 2.43 9.39 -17.09
CA ALA A 57 3.60 10.27 -17.02
C ALA A 57 3.40 11.38 -15.98
N GLY A 58 2.84 11.01 -14.82
CA GLY A 58 2.54 11.94 -13.74
C GLY A 58 3.79 12.55 -13.09
N PRO A 59 3.62 13.61 -12.28
CA PRO A 59 4.72 14.33 -11.66
C PRO A 59 5.49 13.44 -10.66
N MET A 60 6.81 13.60 -10.64
CA MET A 60 7.71 12.86 -9.75
C MET A 60 7.37 13.04 -8.26
N VAL A 61 6.84 14.20 -7.88
CA VAL A 61 6.39 14.49 -6.50
C VAL A 61 5.32 13.50 -6.03
N ILE A 62 4.38 13.12 -6.90
CA ILE A 62 3.36 12.11 -6.56
C ILE A 62 4.00 10.74 -6.35
N VAL A 63 5.08 10.41 -7.08
CA VAL A 63 5.81 9.15 -6.89
C VAL A 63 6.50 9.11 -5.54
N GLU A 64 7.13 10.22 -5.12
CA GLU A 64 7.76 10.34 -3.80
C GLU A 64 6.74 10.12 -2.68
N ASP A 65 5.59 10.80 -2.74
CA ASP A 65 4.53 10.66 -1.75
C ASP A 65 3.98 9.22 -1.72
N ILE A 66 3.71 8.61 -2.89
CA ILE A 66 3.25 7.22 -3.00
C ILE A 66 4.24 6.26 -2.34
N LEU A 67 5.54 6.42 -2.58
CA LEU A 67 6.57 5.56 -1.98
C LEU A 67 6.63 5.71 -0.47
N GLU A 68 6.46 6.93 0.03
CA GLU A 68 6.42 7.20 1.46
C GLU A 68 5.20 6.52 2.13
N TYR A 69 3.98 6.72 1.60
CA TYR A 69 2.78 6.08 2.14
C TYR A 69 2.87 4.55 2.07
N LEU A 70 3.40 4.00 0.96
CA LEU A 70 3.62 2.56 0.83
C LEU A 70 4.64 2.07 1.86
N ALA A 71 5.78 2.75 2.02
CA ALA A 71 6.82 2.32 2.94
C ALA A 71 6.32 2.28 4.39
N PHE A 72 5.64 3.36 4.82
CA PHE A 72 5.10 3.42 6.18
C PHE A 72 3.98 2.40 6.40
N SER A 73 3.04 2.26 5.47
CA SER A 73 1.97 1.27 5.62
C SER A 73 2.50 -0.17 5.66
N ARG A 74 3.59 -0.45 4.93
CA ARG A 74 4.28 -1.74 4.97
C ARG A 74 5.01 -1.97 6.30
N TYR A 75 5.56 -0.91 6.89
CA TYR A 75 6.14 -0.92 8.22
C TYR A 75 5.09 -1.27 9.29
N GLU A 76 3.93 -0.59 9.27
CA GLU A 76 2.82 -0.83 10.19
C GLU A 76 2.26 -2.27 10.08
N GLN A 77 2.26 -2.84 8.87
CA GLN A 77 1.90 -4.26 8.67
C GLN A 77 3.01 -5.28 9.04
N GLY A 78 4.12 -4.83 9.63
CA GLY A 78 5.24 -5.69 10.04
C GLY A 78 6.07 -6.23 8.88
N THR A 79 5.93 -5.69 7.66
CA THR A 79 6.68 -6.12 6.48
C THR A 79 7.96 -5.28 6.28
N LEU A 80 8.82 -5.26 7.31
CA LEU A 80 10.02 -4.39 7.42
C LEU A 80 10.93 -4.43 6.19
N LYS A 81 11.26 -5.61 5.66
CA LYS A 81 12.13 -5.72 4.47
C LYS A 81 11.55 -5.01 3.24
N ARG A 82 10.22 -4.97 3.09
CA ARG A 82 9.57 -4.26 1.99
C ARG A 82 9.55 -2.77 2.22
N ALA A 83 9.25 -2.35 3.45
CA ALA A 83 9.32 -0.94 3.85
C ALA A 83 10.70 -0.38 3.52
N LEU A 84 11.76 -1.11 3.89
CA LEU A 84 13.14 -0.76 3.58
C LEU A 84 13.42 -0.63 2.08
N LEU A 85 12.96 -1.57 1.25
CA LEU A 85 13.16 -1.48 -0.20
C LEU A 85 12.44 -0.28 -0.83
N LEU A 86 11.24 0.05 -0.35
CA LEU A 86 10.49 1.22 -0.81
C LEU A 86 11.18 2.52 -0.37
N THR A 87 11.72 2.57 0.84
CA THR A 87 12.47 3.74 1.30
C THR A 87 13.84 3.88 0.63
N ASP A 88 14.52 2.77 0.32
CA ASP A 88 15.74 2.75 -0.51
C ASP A 88 15.45 3.30 -1.93
N GLU A 89 14.25 3.04 -2.46
CA GLU A 89 13.79 3.62 -3.73
C GLU A 89 13.52 5.12 -3.59
N LEU A 90 12.76 5.54 -2.58
CA LEU A 90 12.48 6.95 -2.29
C LEU A 90 13.76 7.77 -2.12
N TYR A 91 14.72 7.26 -1.34
CA TYR A 91 16.01 7.93 -1.10
C TYR A 91 16.85 8.07 -2.38
N ARG A 92 16.72 7.14 -3.33
CA ARG A 92 17.42 7.21 -4.62
C ARG A 92 16.84 8.28 -5.53
N ILE A 93 15.52 8.50 -5.45
CA ILE A 93 14.80 9.53 -6.20
C ILE A 93 15.08 10.89 -5.58
N ASN A 94 14.97 10.99 -4.26
CA ASN A 94 15.20 12.22 -3.51
C ASN A 94 16.10 11.96 -2.28
N PRO A 95 17.43 12.13 -2.43
CA PRO A 95 18.38 11.97 -1.32
C PRO A 95 18.20 12.99 -0.19
N ASP A 96 17.58 14.15 -0.49
CA ASP A 96 17.30 15.21 0.47
C ASP A 96 15.90 15.06 1.12
N HIS A 97 15.22 13.94 0.86
CA HIS A 97 13.90 13.65 1.43
C HIS A 97 13.97 13.65 2.97
N PRO A 98 13.13 14.44 3.67
CA PRO A 98 13.30 14.75 5.09
C PRO A 98 13.23 13.52 6.01
N ARG A 99 12.55 12.45 5.58
CA ARG A 99 12.33 11.24 6.37
C ARG A 99 13.04 9.99 5.86
N ALA A 100 13.48 9.96 4.59
CA ALA A 100 13.87 8.69 3.96
C ALA A 100 15.12 8.09 4.59
N LYS A 101 16.13 8.92 4.84
CA LYS A 101 17.40 8.50 5.44
C LYS A 101 17.22 7.96 6.87
N ASP A 102 16.40 8.63 7.67
CA ASP A 102 16.15 8.23 9.05
C ASP A 102 15.31 6.95 9.11
N ASN A 103 14.28 6.83 8.26
CA ASN A 103 13.48 5.62 8.14
C ASN A 103 14.30 4.40 7.71
N ILE A 104 15.25 4.56 6.75
CA ILE A 104 16.16 3.46 6.36
C ILE A 104 16.91 2.94 7.59
N LYS A 105 17.51 3.86 8.36
CA LYS A 105 18.27 3.50 9.56
C LYS A 105 17.38 2.83 10.60
N GLU A 106 16.17 3.33 10.81
CA GLU A 106 15.20 2.75 11.74
C GLU A 106 14.82 1.32 11.33
N TYR A 107 14.47 1.10 10.06
CA TYR A 107 14.11 -0.23 9.57
C TYR A 107 15.28 -1.22 9.60
N GLU A 108 16.51 -0.76 9.32
CA GLU A 108 17.72 -1.58 9.47
C GLU A 108 17.93 -2.02 10.93
N ASN A 109 17.83 -1.09 11.88
CA ASN A 109 17.98 -1.42 13.31
C ASN A 109 16.92 -2.44 13.76
N LEU A 110 15.65 -2.23 13.37
CA LEU A 110 14.57 -3.16 13.70
C LEU A 110 14.76 -4.54 13.07
N LEU A 111 15.33 -4.62 11.87
CA LEU A 111 15.67 -5.89 11.24
C LEU A 111 16.81 -6.59 11.98
N GLU A 112 17.84 -5.84 12.40
CA GLU A 112 18.94 -6.36 13.20
C GLU A 112 18.47 -6.87 14.57
N ASP A 113 17.59 -6.13 15.25
CA ASP A 113 16.95 -6.54 16.51
C ASP A 113 16.11 -7.82 16.34
N ASN A 114 15.51 -8.01 15.15
CA ASN A 114 14.81 -9.23 14.76
C ASN A 114 15.76 -10.37 14.29
N GLY A 115 17.07 -10.19 14.44
CA GLY A 115 18.10 -11.19 14.12
C GLY A 115 18.42 -11.31 12.62
N VAL A 116 17.99 -10.36 11.79
CA VAL A 116 18.30 -10.34 10.36
C VAL A 116 19.68 -9.74 10.16
N GLN A 117 20.58 -10.50 9.54
CA GLN A 117 21.92 -10.03 9.22
C GLN A 117 21.88 -8.90 8.17
N PRO A 118 22.78 -7.90 8.21
CA PRO A 118 22.79 -6.78 7.26
C PRO A 118 22.79 -7.21 5.78
N ILE A 119 23.49 -8.28 5.45
CA ILE A 119 23.55 -8.83 4.08
C ILE A 119 22.20 -9.37 3.58
N ASP A 120 21.32 -9.76 4.51
CA ASP A 120 20.03 -10.38 4.23
C ASP A 120 18.87 -9.38 4.28
N MET A 121 19.08 -8.15 4.75
CA MET A 121 18.02 -7.14 4.90
C MET A 121 17.30 -6.82 3.59
N ARG A 122 18.04 -6.73 2.47
CA ARG A 122 17.49 -6.51 1.11
C ARG A 122 17.33 -7.80 0.31
N ARG A 123 17.58 -8.96 0.91
CA ARG A 123 17.49 -10.28 0.26
C ARG A 123 16.40 -11.11 0.89
N TYR A 124 16.04 -12.21 0.22
CA TYR A 124 15.06 -13.18 0.73
C TYR A 124 13.78 -12.48 1.20
N ILE A 125 13.22 -11.63 0.33
CA ILE A 125 12.01 -10.87 0.62
C ILE A 125 10.86 -11.88 0.71
N PRO A 126 10.16 -12.00 1.86
CA PRO A 126 9.02 -12.91 2.00
C PRO A 126 7.94 -12.60 0.95
N PRO A 127 7.05 -13.55 0.59
CA PRO A 127 5.95 -13.28 -0.34
C PRO A 127 5.03 -12.15 0.15
N ILE A 128 4.27 -11.54 -0.77
CA ILE A 128 3.37 -10.43 -0.43
C ILE A 128 2.27 -10.99 0.47
N ASN A 129 2.25 -10.52 1.72
CA ASN A 129 1.16 -10.76 2.65
C ASN A 129 0.61 -9.39 3.05
N ILE A 130 -0.59 -9.07 2.60
CA ILE A 130 -1.31 -7.86 3.04
C ILE A 130 -2.25 -8.33 4.13
N VAL A 131 -1.80 -8.24 5.38
CA VAL A 131 -2.61 -8.66 6.53
C VAL A 131 -3.59 -7.55 6.83
N ARG A 132 -4.88 -7.91 6.91
CA ARG A 132 -5.90 -6.97 7.35
C ARG A 132 -5.79 -6.81 8.86
N ASP A 133 -5.67 -5.57 9.34
CA ASP A 133 -5.65 -5.31 10.77
C ASP A 133 -7.03 -5.66 11.35
N LYS A 134 -7.02 -6.48 12.41
CA LYS A 134 -8.22 -7.07 12.98
C LYS A 134 -8.63 -6.21 14.17
N ASN A 135 -9.49 -5.22 13.93
CA ASN A 135 -10.12 -4.52 15.06
C ASN A 135 -11.18 -5.44 15.68
N ASP A 136 -10.98 -5.80 16.95
CA ASP A 136 -11.75 -6.77 17.76
C ASP A 136 -13.25 -6.44 17.95
N LEU A 137 -13.74 -5.32 17.41
CA LEU A 137 -15.11 -4.85 17.58
C LEU A 137 -15.81 -4.84 16.22
N ASP A 138 -16.62 -5.88 15.98
CA ASP A 138 -17.55 -6.05 14.84
C ASP A 138 -17.01 -6.74 13.56
N GLU A 139 -15.86 -7.41 13.66
CA GLU A 139 -15.13 -8.04 12.54
C GLU A 139 -15.97 -8.99 11.67
N GLY A 140 -16.82 -9.82 12.28
CA GLY A 140 -17.65 -10.77 11.54
C GLY A 140 -18.70 -10.06 10.66
N ILE A 141 -19.38 -9.04 11.20
CA ILE A 141 -20.43 -8.34 10.46
C ILE A 141 -19.83 -7.50 9.34
N GLY A 142 -18.70 -6.82 9.57
CA GLY A 142 -17.99 -6.06 8.54
C GLY A 142 -17.52 -6.94 7.38
N LEU A 143 -16.88 -8.08 7.68
CA LEU A 143 -16.43 -9.03 6.65
C LEU A 143 -17.60 -9.63 5.87
N ILE A 144 -18.69 -10.00 6.56
CA ILE A 144 -19.90 -10.50 5.93
C ILE A 144 -20.52 -9.41 5.02
N TYR A 145 -20.64 -8.18 5.52
CA TYR A 145 -21.19 -7.06 4.75
C TYR A 145 -20.36 -6.81 3.48
N GLU A 146 -19.03 -6.79 3.58
CA GLU A 146 -18.16 -6.62 2.43
C GLU A 146 -18.26 -7.79 1.43
N ALA A 147 -18.29 -9.03 1.92
CA ALA A 147 -18.49 -10.20 1.07
C ALA A 147 -19.81 -10.08 0.29
N LEU A 148 -20.89 -9.69 0.97
CA LEU A 148 -22.19 -9.44 0.34
C LEU A 148 -22.11 -8.30 -0.69
N CYS A 149 -21.43 -7.18 -0.37
CA CYS A 149 -21.20 -6.09 -1.31
C CYS A 149 -20.40 -6.53 -2.55
N ARG A 150 -19.51 -7.51 -2.41
CA ARG A 150 -18.72 -8.10 -3.50
C ARG A 150 -19.43 -9.26 -4.21
N GLN A 151 -20.64 -9.64 -3.78
CA GLN A 151 -21.39 -10.82 -4.24
C GLN A 151 -20.65 -12.15 -3.99
N GLU A 152 -19.83 -12.19 -2.94
CA GLU A 152 -19.10 -13.36 -2.47
C GLU A 152 -19.94 -14.11 -1.42
N VAL A 153 -19.75 -15.43 -1.28
CA VAL A 153 -20.41 -16.21 -0.22
C VAL A 153 -19.69 -15.94 1.09
N PRO A 154 -20.35 -15.42 2.15
CA PRO A 154 -19.72 -15.21 3.44
C PRO A 154 -19.30 -16.56 4.04
N VAL A 155 -18.06 -16.67 4.52
CA VAL A 155 -17.51 -17.87 5.17
C VAL A 155 -17.42 -17.66 6.67
#